data_AF-W1IXK0-F1
#
_entry.id   AF-W1IXK0-F1
#
_cell.length_a   1.000
_cell.length_b   1.000
_cell.length_c   1.000
_cell.angle_alpha   90.00
_cell.angle_beta   90.00
_cell.angle_gamma   90.00
#
_symmetry.space_group_name_H-M   'P 1'
#
loop_
_entity.id
_entity.type
_entity.pdbx_description
1 polymer ?
#
loop_
_entity_poly.entity_id
_entity_poly.type
_entity_poly.pdbx_seq_one_letter_code
_entity_poly.pdbx_strand_id
1 'polypeptide(L)'
;MRDMRMILNQWGAWVCEGKSPVDWPSVAAGFKRLLPRNRRMRSPCCDDDGMALDAAVLRLKQHDPYLFQLIVLHYIKGIALRSMSDPLGISHNEVTKRVQVAEGFIEGVLAVSGVTLEINKGVRKELVRAVA
;
A
#
# COMPACT_ATOMS: atom_id res chain seq x y z
N MET A 1 -7.09 -15.31 -1.73
CA MET A 1 -6.43 -14.14 -2.34
C MET A 1 -6.61 -12.99 -1.37
N ARG A 2 -5.51 -12.35 -0.93
CA ARG A 2 -5.61 -11.20 -0.01
C ARG A 2 -6.07 -9.97 -0.79
N ASP A 3 -6.86 -9.10 -0.16
CA ASP A 3 -7.14 -7.79 -0.75
C ASP A 3 -5.93 -6.88 -0.54
N MET A 4 -4.94 -7.01 -1.43
CA MET A 4 -3.69 -6.24 -1.35
C MET A 4 -3.93 -4.74 -1.47
N ARG A 5 -4.97 -4.31 -2.19
CA ARG A 5 -5.32 -2.89 -2.29
C ARG A 5 -5.76 -2.36 -0.94
N MET A 6 -6.62 -3.08 -0.24
CA MET A 6 -7.03 -2.71 1.11
C MET A 6 -5.82 -2.68 2.06
N ILE A 7 -4.99 -3.72 2.04
CA ILE A 7 -3.83 -3.87 2.94
C ILE A 7 -2.83 -2.72 2.72
N LEU A 8 -2.45 -2.45 1.46
CA LEU A 8 -1.49 -1.39 1.12
C LEU A 8 -2.06 0.01 1.37
N ASN A 9 -3.39 0.19 1.33
CA ASN A 9 -4.01 1.44 1.75
C ASN A 9 -3.85 1.70 3.25
N GLN A 10 -4.00 0.67 4.10
CA GLN A 10 -3.82 0.79 5.56
C GLN A 10 -2.34 0.96 5.91
N TRP A 11 -1.44 0.26 5.21
CA TRP A 11 0.00 0.49 5.33
C TRP A 11 0.41 1.90 4.91
N GLY A 12 -0.12 2.42 3.78
CA GLY A 12 0.14 3.80 3.37
C GLY A 12 -0.31 4.84 4.42
N ALA A 13 -1.42 4.58 5.12
CA ALA A 13 -1.86 5.40 6.25
C ALA A 13 -0.90 5.30 7.44
N TRP A 14 -0.48 4.08 7.81
CA TRP A 14 0.50 3.83 8.87
C TRP A 14 1.85 4.52 8.59
N VAL A 15 2.35 4.48 7.35
CA VAL A 15 3.52 5.24 6.91
C VAL A 15 3.31 6.74 7.06
N CYS A 16 2.17 7.27 6.62
CA CYS A 16 1.86 8.70 6.71
C CYS A 16 1.74 9.20 8.16
N GLU A 17 1.49 8.32 9.13
CA GLU A 17 1.53 8.63 10.57
C GLU A 17 2.95 8.80 11.10
N GLY A 18 3.98 8.47 10.31
CA GLY A 18 5.38 8.55 10.72
C GLY A 18 5.83 7.38 11.60
N LYS A 19 5.08 6.27 11.58
CA LYS A 19 5.38 5.05 12.35
C LYS A 19 6.43 4.16 11.68
N SER A 20 6.62 4.32 10.37
CA SER A 20 7.66 3.64 9.61
C SER A 20 9.05 4.14 9.99
N PRO A 21 10.01 3.25 10.30
CA PRO A 21 11.42 3.60 10.48
C PRO A 21 12.13 3.81 9.14
N VAL A 22 11.52 3.37 8.03
CA VAL A 22 12.00 3.62 6.68
C VAL A 22 11.65 5.05 6.28
N ASP A 23 12.65 5.78 5.78
CA ASP A 23 12.46 7.12 5.23
C ASP A 23 11.81 7.04 3.84
N TRP A 24 10.49 6.83 3.86
CA TRP A 24 9.68 6.87 2.64
C TRP A 24 9.55 8.30 2.14
N PRO A 25 9.49 8.54 0.81
CA PRO A 25 9.23 9.87 0.25
C PRO A 25 7.90 10.43 0.75
N SER A 26 7.94 11.21 1.83
CA SER A 26 6.77 11.67 2.57
C SER A 26 6.13 12.90 1.90
N VAL A 27 4.85 13.11 2.18
CA VAL A 27 4.22 14.40 1.91
C VAL A 27 4.74 15.38 2.97
N ALA A 28 5.35 16.49 2.53
CA ALA A 28 5.90 17.50 3.43
C ALA A 28 4.90 17.87 4.54
N ALA A 29 5.39 17.96 5.79
CA ALA A 29 4.55 18.07 6.99
C ALA A 29 3.51 19.21 6.93
N GLY A 30 3.82 20.32 6.26
CA GLY A 30 2.91 21.45 6.06
C GLY A 30 1.71 21.15 5.15
N PHE A 31 1.81 20.18 4.25
CA PHE A 31 0.75 19.81 3.30
C PHE A 31 -0.18 18.70 3.81
N LYS A 32 0.15 18.04 4.93
CA LYS A 32 -0.68 16.95 5.50
C LYS A 32 -2.12 17.42 5.82
N ARG A 33 -2.30 18.69 6.20
CA ARG A 33 -3.61 19.32 6.45
C ARG A 33 -4.36 19.74 5.17
N LEU A 34 -3.71 19.77 4.02
CA LEU A 34 -4.31 20.13 2.73
C LEU A 34 -4.69 18.90 1.90
N LEU A 35 -4.33 17.70 2.36
CA LEU A 35 -4.71 16.46 1.70
C LEU A 35 -6.23 16.25 1.74
N PRO A 36 -6.82 15.72 0.64
CA PRO A 36 -8.25 15.41 0.58
C PRO A 36 -8.69 14.62 1.81
N ARG A 37 -9.84 14.99 2.39
CA ARG A 37 -10.39 14.38 3.62
C ARG A 37 -10.46 12.84 3.57
N ASN A 38 -10.65 12.28 2.37
CA ASN A 38 -10.67 10.83 2.12
C ASN A 38 -9.34 10.14 2.49
N ARG A 39 -8.20 10.84 2.46
CA ARG A 39 -6.91 10.30 2.93
C ARG A 39 -6.82 10.17 4.46
N ARG A 40 -7.57 10.98 5.21
CA ARG A 40 -7.59 10.94 6.69
C ARG A 40 -8.49 9.86 7.26
N MET A 41 -9.36 9.25 6.44
CA MET A 41 -10.29 8.20 6.87
C MET A 41 -9.70 6.79 6.78
N ARG A 42 -8.47 6.65 6.27
CA ARG A 42 -7.80 5.35 6.22
C ARG A 42 -7.30 5.00 7.63
N SER A 43 -7.82 3.92 8.22
CA SER A 43 -7.27 3.39 9.47
C SER A 43 -5.87 2.82 9.18
N PRO A 44 -4.84 3.22 9.94
CA PRO A 44 -3.52 2.59 9.84
C PRO A 44 -3.60 1.12 10.28
N CYS A 45 -2.73 0.28 9.73
CA CYS A 45 -2.51 -1.06 10.27
C CYS A 45 -1.76 -0.98 11.62
N CYS A 46 -1.58 -2.13 12.29
CA CYS A 46 -0.71 -2.20 13.47
C CYS A 46 0.77 -2.13 13.05
N ASP A 47 1.65 -1.95 14.04
CA ASP A 47 3.09 -1.79 13.79
C ASP A 47 3.73 -3.06 13.21
N ASP A 48 3.35 -4.25 13.70
CA ASP A 48 3.88 -5.52 13.16
C ASP A 48 3.53 -5.72 11.68
N ASP A 49 2.27 -5.46 11.31
CA ASP A 49 1.81 -5.49 9.91
C ASP A 49 2.53 -4.44 9.07
N GLY A 50 2.72 -3.24 9.63
CA GLY A 50 3.43 -2.14 8.99
C GLY A 50 4.88 -2.49 8.65
N MET A 51 5.60 -3.07 9.62
CA MET A 51 7.00 -3.49 9.47
C MET A 51 7.15 -4.62 8.45
N ALA A 52 6.25 -5.60 8.47
CA ALA A 52 6.25 -6.69 7.49
C ALA A 52 6.03 -6.17 6.07
N LEU A 53 5.12 -5.21 5.90
CA LEU A 53 4.83 -4.58 4.62
C LEU A 53 5.97 -3.68 4.15
N ASP A 54 6.61 -2.91 5.04
CA ASP A 54 7.81 -2.14 4.73
C ASP A 54 8.91 -3.04 4.16
N ALA A 55 9.21 -4.15 4.84
CA ALA A 55 10.22 -5.11 4.39
C ALA A 55 9.89 -5.68 3.01
N ALA A 56 8.62 -6.00 2.75
CA ALA A 56 8.20 -6.52 1.46
C ALA A 56 8.29 -5.48 0.33
N VAL A 57 7.91 -4.22 0.60
CA VAL A 57 8.02 -3.12 -0.36
C VAL A 57 9.48 -2.75 -0.63
N LEU A 58 10.36 -2.84 0.37
CA LEU A 58 11.80 -2.66 0.18
C LEU A 58 12.42 -3.74 -0.73
N ARG A 59 11.94 -4.98 -0.65
CA ARG A 59 12.34 -6.03 -1.60
C ARG A 59 11.85 -5.71 -3.02
N LEU A 60 10.65 -5.15 -3.17
CA LEU A 60 10.17 -4.66 -4.47
C LEU A 60 11.09 -3.56 -5.00
N LYS A 61 11.54 -2.61 -4.16
CA LYS A 61 12.50 -1.56 -4.56
C LYS A 61 13.80 -2.13 -5.11
N GLN A 62 14.30 -3.22 -4.52
CA GLN A 62 15.51 -3.89 -4.98
C GLN A 62 15.28 -4.65 -6.30
N HIS A 63 14.11 -5.26 -6.48
CA HIS A 63 13.77 -6.04 -7.67
C HIS A 63 13.43 -5.16 -8.87
N ASP A 64 12.56 -4.17 -8.68
CA ASP A 64 12.07 -3.27 -9.71
C ASP A 64 11.78 -1.88 -9.09
N PRO A 65 12.76 -0.94 -9.17
CA PRO A 65 12.60 0.42 -8.66
C PRO A 65 11.44 1.19 -9.28
N TYR A 66 11.06 0.86 -10.53
CA TYR A 66 9.98 1.56 -11.22
C TYR A 66 8.62 1.14 -10.67
N LEU A 67 8.37 -0.17 -10.50
CA LEU A 67 7.16 -0.66 -9.84
C LEU A 67 7.05 -0.17 -8.39
N PHE A 68 8.18 -0.15 -7.67
CA PHE A 68 8.25 0.47 -6.35
C PHE A 68 7.77 1.92 -6.35
N GLN A 69 8.19 2.72 -7.33
CA GLN A 69 7.79 4.12 -7.42
C GLN A 69 6.27 4.27 -7.63
N LEU A 70 5.65 3.37 -8.41
CA LEU A 70 4.19 3.36 -8.58
C LEU A 70 3.46 3.07 -7.25
N ILE A 71 3.97 2.13 -6.44
CA ILE A 71 3.44 1.84 -5.10
C ILE A 71 3.52 3.07 -4.20
N VAL A 72 4.68 3.74 -4.16
CA VAL A 72 4.85 4.97 -3.36
C VAL A 72 3.90 6.07 -3.83
N LEU A 73 3.81 6.31 -5.14
CA LEU A 73 2.93 7.34 -5.71
C LEU A 73 1.46 7.08 -5.35
N HIS A 74 1.02 5.82 -5.45
CA HIS A 74 -0.37 5.46 -5.23
C HIS A 74 -0.74 5.36 -3.74
N TYR A 75 0.03 4.62 -2.95
CA TYR A 75 -0.37 4.27 -1.57
C TYR A 75 0.10 5.28 -0.53
N ILE A 76 1.30 5.85 -0.68
CA ILE A 76 1.85 6.84 0.25
C ILE A 76 1.45 8.25 -0.19
N LYS A 77 1.77 8.61 -1.44
CA LYS A 77 1.45 9.94 -1.99
C LYS A 77 0.01 10.07 -2.45
N GLY A 78 -0.79 9.00 -2.42
CA GLY A 78 -2.24 9.00 -2.64
C GLY A 78 -2.69 9.50 -4.01
N ILE A 79 -1.85 9.36 -5.04
CA ILE A 79 -2.18 9.75 -6.42
C ILE A 79 -3.12 8.68 -7.00
N ALA A 80 -4.23 9.09 -7.60
CA ALA A 80 -5.15 8.14 -8.25
C ALA A 80 -4.48 7.48 -9.45
N LEU A 81 -4.77 6.19 -9.70
CA LEU A 81 -4.21 5.45 -10.86
C LEU A 81 -4.44 6.19 -12.19
N ARG A 82 -5.65 6.77 -12.37
CA ARG A 82 -6.00 7.60 -13.52
C ARG A 82 -5.13 8.84 -13.68
N SER A 83 -4.68 9.44 -12.59
CA SER A 83 -3.84 10.64 -12.64
C SER A 83 -2.36 10.32 -12.90
N MET A 84 -1.98 9.04 -12.91
CA MET A 84 -0.59 8.63 -13.19
C MET A 84 -0.33 8.38 -14.68
N SER A 85 -1.35 8.20 -15.52
CA SER A 85 -1.16 7.93 -16.96
C SER A 85 -0.41 9.05 -17.67
N ASP A 86 -0.86 10.28 -17.45
CA ASP A 86 -0.39 11.46 -18.19
C ASP A 86 1.09 11.78 -17.88
N PRO A 87 1.53 11.90 -16.61
CA PRO A 87 2.94 12.18 -16.33
C PRO A 87 3.87 11.01 -16.68
N LEU A 88 3.37 9.77 -16.76
CA LEU A 88 4.17 8.59 -17.14
C LEU A 88 4.16 8.32 -18.65
N GLY A 89 3.32 9.03 -19.42
CA GLY A 89 3.17 8.82 -20.87
C GLY A 89 2.65 7.42 -21.25
N ILE A 90 1.92 6.74 -20.34
CA ILE A 90 1.41 5.38 -20.56
C ILE A 90 -0.10 5.33 -20.32
N SER A 91 -0.79 4.39 -20.97
CA SER A 91 -2.23 4.24 -20.81
C SER A 91 -2.64 3.91 -19.36
N HIS A 92 -3.84 4.32 -18.95
CA HIS A 92 -4.40 3.96 -17.64
C HIS A 92 -4.41 2.44 -17.40
N ASN A 93 -4.70 1.65 -18.43
CA ASN A 93 -4.69 0.19 -18.35
C ASN A 93 -3.29 -0.34 -18.04
N GLU A 94 -2.27 0.26 -18.64
CA GLU A 94 -0.88 -0.11 -18.40
C GLU A 94 -0.43 0.24 -16.98
N VAL A 95 -0.80 1.42 -16.47
CA VAL A 95 -0.59 1.80 -15.05
C VAL A 95 -1.24 0.76 -14.12
N THR A 96 -2.49 0.40 -14.38
CA THR A 96 -3.25 -0.54 -13.54
C THR A 96 -2.62 -1.93 -13.55
N LYS A 97 -2.19 -2.42 -14.72
CA LYS A 97 -1.47 -3.70 -14.85
C LYS A 97 -0.16 -3.69 -14.05
N ARG A 98 0.64 -2.64 -14.18
CA ARG A 98 1.93 -2.51 -13.47
C ARG A 98 1.74 -2.46 -11.95
N VAL A 99 0.76 -1.70 -11.48
CA VAL A 99 0.41 -1.67 -10.05
C VAL A 99 -0.05 -3.05 -9.57
N GLN A 100 -0.87 -3.76 -10.35
CA GLN A 100 -1.28 -5.13 -10.02
C GLN A 100 -0.10 -6.10 -9.95
N VAL A 101 0.88 -5.99 -10.85
CA VAL A 101 2.12 -6.78 -10.82
C VAL A 101 2.90 -6.49 -9.53
N ALA A 102 3.04 -5.21 -9.17
CA ALA A 102 3.69 -4.81 -7.93
C ALA A 102 2.98 -5.35 -6.67
N GLU A 103 1.65 -5.27 -6.64
CA GLU A 103 0.80 -5.83 -5.58
C GLU A 103 1.00 -7.35 -5.45
N GLY A 104 1.00 -8.07 -6.57
CA GLY A 104 1.21 -9.51 -6.60
C GLY A 104 2.62 -9.92 -6.14
N PHE A 105 3.63 -9.13 -6.48
CA PHE A 105 4.99 -9.36 -5.99
C PHE A 105 5.07 -9.22 -4.45
N ILE A 106 4.51 -8.13 -3.89
CA ILE A 106 4.46 -7.92 -2.44
C ILE A 106 3.69 -9.05 -1.76
N GLU A 107 2.55 -9.46 -2.34
CA GLU A 107 1.78 -10.61 -1.85
C GLU A 107 2.65 -11.88 -1.81
N GLY A 108 3.38 -12.17 -2.89
CA GLY A 108 4.29 -13.30 -2.98
C GLY A 108 5.41 -13.27 -1.93
N VAL A 109 6.04 -12.12 -1.71
CA VAL A 109 7.06 -11.94 -0.67
C VAL A 109 6.50 -12.27 0.72
N LEU A 110 5.31 -11.75 1.03
CA LEU A 110 4.66 -12.02 2.31
C LEU A 110 4.30 -13.51 2.47
N ALA A 111 3.85 -14.16 1.38
CA ALA A 111 3.51 -15.59 1.39
C ALA A 111 4.74 -16.46 1.68
N VAL A 112 5.86 -16.19 1.01
CA VAL A 112 7.11 -16.96 1.19
C VAL A 112 7.75 -16.68 2.55
N SER A 113 7.57 -15.48 3.09
CA SER A 113 8.14 -15.10 4.40
C SER A 113 7.38 -15.70 5.59
N GLY A 114 6.25 -16.40 5.36
CA GLY A 114 5.44 -17.02 6.43
C GLY A 114 4.73 -16.02 7.35
N VAL A 115 4.73 -14.73 7.00
CA VAL A 115 4.13 -13.68 7.83
C VAL A 115 2.62 -13.72 7.72
N THR A 116 1.95 -13.83 8.86
CA THR A 116 0.49 -13.71 8.95
C THR A 116 0.11 -12.31 9.41
N LEU A 117 -0.40 -11.49 8.50
CA LEU A 117 -0.84 -10.14 8.86
C LEU A 117 -2.14 -10.18 9.69
N GLU A 118 -2.20 -9.39 10.76
CA GLU A 118 -3.36 -9.26 11.66
C GLU A 118 -4.57 -8.65 10.95
N ILE A 119 -4.34 -7.74 10.01
CA ILE A 119 -5.34 -7.15 9.11
C ILE A 119 -6.19 -8.22 8.39
N ASN A 120 -5.62 -9.41 8.14
CA ASN A 120 -6.34 -10.53 7.51
C ASN A 120 -7.25 -11.30 8.49
N LYS A 121 -7.10 -11.10 9.80
CA LYS A 121 -7.93 -11.77 10.83
C LYS A 121 -9.26 -11.05 11.05
N GLY A 122 -9.32 -9.73 10.88
CA GLY A 122 -10.56 -8.95 10.96
C GLY A 122 -11.58 -9.33 9.88
N VAL A 123 -11.12 -9.42 8.63
CA VAL A 123 -11.96 -9.76 7.47
C VAL A 123 -12.61 -11.16 7.60
N ARG A 124 -11.87 -12.14 8.13
CA ARG A 124 -12.42 -13.50 8.35
C ARG A 124 -13.53 -13.53 9.40
N LYS A 125 -13.45 -12.71 10.45
CA LYS A 125 -14.50 -12.64 11.47
C LYS A 125 -15.78 -11.98 10.94
N GLU A 126 -15.67 -10.99 10.07
CA GLU A 126 -16.82 -10.36 9.43
C GLU A 126 -17.52 -11.31 8.45
N LEU A 127 -16.75 -12.08 7.66
CA LEU A 127 -17.32 -13.06 6.74
C LEU A 127 -18.09 -14.18 7.46
N VAL A 128 -17.56 -14.67 8.58
CA VAL A 128 -18.24 -15.69 9.41
C VAL A 128 -19.53 -15.14 10.04
N ARG A 129 -19.54 -13.87 10.44
CA ARG A 129 -20.74 -13.21 11.00
C ARG A 129 -21.79 -12.86 9.96
N ALA A 130 -21.42 -12.65 8.70
CA ALA A 130 -22.34 -12.35 7.61
C ALA A 130 -23.05 -13.60 7.04
N VAL A 131 -22.55 -14.80 7.35
CA VAL A 131 -23.06 -16.09 6.85
C VAL A 131 -23.77 -16.91 7.94
N ALA A 132 -23.71 -16.46 9.19
CA ALA A 132 -24.46 -17.02 10.33
C ALA A 132 -25.73 -16.22 10.59
#